data_AF-A0A6L3YVS3-F1
#
_entry.id   AF-A0A6L3YVS3-F1
#
_cell.length_a   1.000
_cell.length_b   1.000
_cell.length_c   1.000
_cell.angle_alpha   90.00
_cell.angle_beta   90.00
_cell.angle_gamma   90.00
#
_symmetry.space_group_name_H-M   'P 1'
#
loop_
_entity.id
_entity.type
_entity.pdbx_description
1 polymer ?
#
loop_
_entity_poly.entity_id
_entity_poly.type
_entity_poly.pdbx_seq_one_letter_code
_entity_poly.pdbx_strand_id
1 'polypeptide(L)'
;MQIFEVELPRVKQHREALKRPLPEAQIATLREASAAYQARCPFKVGDIVTPKPTAIYEHIGVPHVVLEVAANPIRDFEPGSCTAVTYGCRLDIRVGVLIGESVVAYWQESWQHQPYTPSE
;
A
#
# COMPACT_ATOMS: atom_id res chain seq x y z
N MET A 1 7.90 -48.29 -2.54
CA MET A 1 7.50 -46.98 -2.00
C MET A 1 7.28 -46.05 -3.19
N GLN A 2 6.02 -45.80 -3.54
CA GLN A 2 5.65 -45.03 -4.73
C GLN A 2 5.47 -43.57 -4.31
N ILE A 3 6.36 -42.69 -4.77
CA ILE A 3 6.28 -41.26 -4.49
C ILE A 3 5.27 -40.67 -5.46
N PHE A 4 4.17 -40.13 -4.93
CA PHE A 4 3.24 -39.33 -5.72
C PHE A 4 3.70 -37.87 -5.68
N GLU A 5 4.09 -37.32 -6.84
CA GLU A 5 4.21 -35.88 -7.01
C GLU A 5 2.80 -35.27 -6.93
N VAL A 6 2.51 -34.63 -5.81
CA VAL A 6 1.32 -33.78 -5.68
C VAL A 6 1.69 -32.41 -6.25
N GLU A 7 1.30 -32.14 -7.50
CA GLU A 7 1.31 -30.76 -8.01
C GLU A 7 0.34 -29.92 -7.16
N LEU A 8 0.89 -29.07 -6.29
CA LEU A 8 0.12 -28.15 -5.47
C LEU A 8 -0.59 -27.11 -6.38
N PRO A 9 -1.94 -27.01 -6.37
CA PRO A 9 -2.70 -26.15 -7.28
C PRO A 9 -2.36 -24.66 -7.19
N ARG A 10 -1.82 -24.21 -6.05
CA ARG A 10 -1.62 -22.79 -5.73
C ARG A 10 -0.54 -22.10 -6.55
N VAL A 11 0.43 -22.83 -7.10
CA VAL A 11 1.59 -22.23 -7.78
C VAL A 11 1.27 -21.79 -9.22
N LYS A 12 0.43 -22.53 -9.95
CA LYS A 12 0.04 -22.19 -11.33
C LYS A 12 -0.91 -20.99 -11.39
N GLN A 13 -1.82 -20.86 -10.41
CA GLN A 13 -2.83 -19.77 -10.38
C GLN A 13 -2.21 -18.37 -10.18
N HIS A 14 -1.13 -18.25 -9.39
CA HIS A 14 -0.41 -16.97 -9.23
C HIS A 14 0.28 -16.50 -10.52
N ARG A 15 0.73 -17.42 -11.37
CA ARG A 15 1.44 -17.08 -12.61
C ARG A 15 0.51 -16.55 -13.70
N GLU A 16 -0.71 -17.09 -13.80
CA GLU A 16 -1.71 -16.57 -14.75
C GLU A 16 -2.29 -15.22 -14.30
N ALA A 17 -2.41 -14.98 -12.99
CA ALA A 17 -2.81 -13.70 -12.42
C ALA A 17 -1.77 -12.57 -12.62
N LEU A 18 -0.54 -12.89 -13.04
CA LEU A 18 0.55 -11.94 -13.22
C LEU A 18 0.87 -11.70 -14.71
N LYS A 19 -0.14 -11.61 -15.58
CA LYS A 19 0.08 -11.08 -16.93
C LYS A 19 0.47 -9.60 -16.79
N ARG A 20 1.78 -9.35 -16.80
CA ARG A 20 2.32 -7.99 -16.74
C ARG A 20 1.77 -7.19 -17.93
N PRO A 21 1.40 -5.92 -17.74
CA PRO A 21 1.07 -5.03 -18.84
C PRO A 21 2.21 -4.96 -19.87
N LEU A 22 1.96 -4.37 -21.04
CA LEU A 22 3.04 -4.06 -21.99
C LEU A 22 4.13 -3.23 -21.30
N PRO A 23 5.42 -3.40 -21.67
CA PRO A 23 6.53 -2.67 -21.04
C PRO A 23 6.31 -1.16 -20.95
N GLU A 24 5.72 -0.54 -21.97
CA GLU A 24 5.43 0.89 -22.02
C GLU A 24 4.42 1.31 -20.93
N ALA A 25 3.39 0.48 -20.69
CA ALA A 25 2.41 0.72 -19.63
C ALA A 25 3.03 0.55 -18.23
N GLN A 26 3.94 -0.41 -18.07
CA GLN A 26 4.71 -0.57 -16.83
C GLN A 26 5.58 0.68 -16.58
N ILE A 27 6.30 1.15 -17.60
CA ILE A 27 7.16 2.35 -17.50
C ILE A 27 6.34 3.59 -17.14
N ALA A 28 5.17 3.77 -17.77
CA ALA A 28 4.28 4.89 -17.47
C ALA A 28 3.82 4.86 -16.00
N THR A 29 3.39 3.69 -15.52
CA THR A 29 2.98 3.48 -14.12
C THR A 29 4.12 3.78 -13.13
N LEU A 30 5.33 3.31 -13.42
CA LEU A 30 6.50 3.55 -12.58
C LEU A 30 6.91 5.03 -12.53
N ARG A 31 6.75 5.75 -13.65
CA ARG A 31 6.99 7.20 -13.69
C ARG A 31 5.96 7.97 -12.88
N GLU A 32 4.69 7.60 -12.98
CA GLU A 32 3.62 8.19 -12.16
C GLU A 32 3.86 7.94 -10.67
N ALA A 33 4.18 6.70 -10.29
CA ALA A 33 4.51 6.35 -8.91
C ALA A 33 5.72 7.16 -8.40
N SER A 34 6.77 7.30 -9.21
CA SER A 34 7.94 8.13 -8.87
C SER A 34 7.55 9.61 -8.67
N ALA A 35 6.75 10.18 -9.55
CA ALA A 35 6.27 11.56 -9.41
C ALA A 35 5.42 11.75 -8.15
N ALA A 36 4.50 10.83 -7.86
CA ALA A 36 3.69 10.85 -6.65
C ALA A 36 4.54 10.69 -5.38
N TYR A 37 5.54 9.80 -5.42
CA TYR A 37 6.49 9.62 -4.32
C TYR A 37 7.28 10.88 -4.03
N GLN A 38 7.69 11.65 -5.05
CA GLN A 38 8.45 12.89 -4.84
C GLN A 38 7.56 14.08 -4.41
N ALA A 39 6.27 14.04 -4.70
CA ALA A 39 5.33 15.08 -4.29
C ALA A 39 5.22 15.17 -2.76
N ARG A 40 4.83 16.38 -2.29
CA ARG A 40 4.43 16.60 -0.89
C ARG A 40 3.11 15.88 -0.62
N CYS A 41 2.87 15.52 0.65
CA CYS A 41 1.59 14.97 1.07
C CYS A 41 0.44 15.93 0.67
N PRO A 42 -0.54 15.48 -0.13
CA PRO A 42 -1.64 16.32 -0.58
C PRO A 42 -2.80 16.37 0.43
N PHE A 43 -2.74 15.58 1.50
CA PHE A 43 -3.82 15.42 2.47
C PHE A 43 -3.59 16.27 3.72
N LYS A 44 -4.67 16.49 4.48
CA LYS A 44 -4.67 17.13 5.79
C LYS A 44 -5.42 16.28 6.81
N VAL A 45 -5.20 16.57 8.09
CA VAL A 45 -5.91 15.94 9.21
C VAL A 45 -7.43 16.05 9.00
N GLY A 46 -8.13 14.93 9.16
CA GLY A 46 -9.58 14.81 8.97
C GLY A 46 -10.03 14.41 7.57
N ASP A 47 -9.14 14.42 6.56
CA ASP A 47 -9.50 13.92 5.23
C ASP A 47 -9.82 12.41 5.29
N ILE A 48 -10.82 11.98 4.52
CA ILE A 48 -11.13 10.56 4.34
C ILE A 48 -10.47 10.07 3.05
N VAL A 49 -9.58 9.10 3.20
CA VAL A 49 -8.76 8.52 2.15
C VAL A 49 -8.94 7.01 2.10
N THR A 50 -8.39 6.37 1.09
CA THR A 50 -8.26 4.92 0.98
C THR A 50 -6.91 4.61 0.34
N PRO A 51 -6.28 3.48 0.68
CA PRO A 51 -5.17 2.96 -0.11
C PRO A 51 -5.58 2.83 -1.58
N LYS A 52 -4.66 3.17 -2.49
CA LYS A 52 -4.83 2.98 -3.94
C LYS A 52 -4.93 1.49 -4.26
N PRO A 53 -5.56 1.10 -5.38
CA PRO A 53 -5.56 -0.30 -5.84
C PRO A 53 -4.16 -0.89 -6.06
N THR A 54 -3.17 -0.04 -6.29
CA THR A 54 -1.76 -0.41 -6.49
C THR A 54 -0.93 -0.39 -5.20
N ALA A 55 -1.51 -0.01 -4.06
CA ALA A 55 -0.81 0.03 -2.79
C ALA A 55 -0.52 -1.38 -2.26
N ILE A 56 0.49 -1.49 -1.40
CA ILE A 56 0.84 -2.76 -0.73
C ILE A 56 0.09 -2.96 0.59
N TYR A 57 -0.80 -2.03 0.94
CA TYR A 57 -1.52 -2.05 2.21
C TYR A 57 -2.72 -2.99 2.19
N GLU A 58 -3.09 -3.48 3.36
CA GLU A 58 -4.37 -4.13 3.58
C GLU A 58 -5.52 -3.11 3.51
N HIS A 59 -6.76 -3.60 3.42
CA HIS A 59 -7.98 -2.77 3.45
C HIS A 59 -8.08 -1.74 2.31
N ILE A 60 -7.57 -2.06 1.12
CA ILE A 60 -7.81 -1.29 -0.10
C ILE A 60 -9.32 -1.14 -0.35
N GLY A 61 -9.76 0.09 -0.60
CA GLY A 61 -11.16 0.44 -0.83
C GLY A 61 -11.96 0.73 0.44
N VAL A 62 -11.37 0.56 1.62
CA VAL A 62 -12.02 0.88 2.91
C VAL A 62 -11.66 2.32 3.33
N PRO A 63 -12.59 3.08 3.92
CA PRO A 63 -12.30 4.43 4.40
C PRO A 63 -11.28 4.43 5.55
N HIS A 64 -10.30 5.32 5.42
CA HIS A 64 -9.30 5.66 6.42
C HIS A 64 -9.40 7.17 6.70
N VAL A 65 -9.27 7.58 7.96
CA VAL A 65 -9.19 9.01 8.32
C VAL A 65 -7.75 9.41 8.55
N VAL A 66 -7.32 10.56 8.01
CA VAL A 66 -5.99 11.11 8.31
C VAL A 66 -5.99 11.68 9.73
N LEU A 67 -5.18 11.09 10.61
CA LEU A 67 -5.02 11.50 12.00
C LEU A 67 -3.87 12.49 12.18
N GLU A 68 -2.80 12.31 11.41
CA GLU A 68 -1.58 13.12 11.52
C GLU A 68 -0.90 13.25 10.15
N VAL A 69 -0.28 14.39 9.90
CA VAL A 69 0.64 14.60 8.78
C VAL A 69 1.99 14.97 9.39
N ALA A 70 3.00 14.14 9.17
CA ALA A 70 4.32 14.37 9.75
C ALA A 70 4.96 15.60 9.09
N ALA A 71 5.43 16.55 9.91
CA ALA A 71 6.13 17.73 9.40
C ALA A 71 7.42 17.35 8.64
N ASN A 72 8.09 16.28 9.10
CA ASN A 72 9.19 15.62 8.41
C ASN A 72 8.86 14.13 8.29
N PRO A 73 8.93 13.52 7.10
CA PRO A 73 8.63 12.11 6.95
C PRO A 73 9.56 11.22 7.79
N ILE A 74 8.95 10.27 8.50
CA ILE A 74 9.64 9.28 9.31
C ILE A 74 10.17 8.21 8.37
N ARG A 75 11.44 7.84 8.54
CA ARG A 75 12.05 6.70 7.88
C ARG A 75 12.56 5.75 8.94
N ASP A 76 11.93 4.59 9.02
CA ASP A 76 12.37 3.55 9.95
C ASP A 76 13.44 2.70 9.26
N PHE A 77 14.66 2.80 9.76
CA PHE A 77 15.78 1.95 9.36
C PHE A 77 16.22 1.07 10.52
N GLU A 78 15.48 1.02 11.63
CA GLU A 78 15.85 0.19 12.75
C GLU A 78 15.82 -1.29 12.33
N PRO A 79 16.88 -2.06 12.69
CA PRO A 79 17.10 -3.40 12.18
C PRO A 79 16.23 -4.42 12.94
N GLY A 80 14.92 -4.40 12.72
CA GLY A 80 14.05 -5.54 13.04
C GLY A 80 14.04 -6.57 11.91
N SER A 81 13.95 -6.08 10.68
CA SER A 81 14.19 -6.84 9.44
C SER A 81 14.20 -5.89 8.24
N CYS A 82 15.22 -5.96 7.39
CA CYS A 82 15.24 -5.26 6.10
C CYS A 82 14.18 -5.80 5.10
N THR A 83 13.48 -6.87 5.47
CA THR A 83 12.35 -7.43 4.70
C THR A 83 10.99 -6.93 5.16
N ALA A 84 10.93 -6.14 6.25
CA ALA A 84 9.69 -5.53 6.68
C ALA A 84 9.22 -4.52 5.63
N VAL A 85 7.93 -4.54 5.30
CA VAL A 85 7.33 -3.65 4.29
C VAL A 85 7.42 -2.16 4.63
N THR A 86 7.76 -1.83 5.88
CA THR A 86 7.95 -0.47 6.39
C THR A 86 9.42 -0.03 6.41
N TYR A 87 10.37 -0.95 6.18
CA TYR A 87 11.79 -0.64 6.25
C TYR A 87 12.21 0.35 5.15
N GLY A 88 12.71 1.51 5.56
CA GLY A 88 13.12 2.60 4.66
C GLY A 88 11.98 3.37 3.99
N CYS A 89 10.72 3.05 4.28
CA CYS A 89 9.55 3.77 3.77
C CYS A 89 9.53 5.23 4.22
N ARG A 90 8.89 6.10 3.41
CA ARG A 90 8.73 7.52 3.70
C ARG A 90 7.39 7.77 4.38
N LEU A 91 7.27 7.35 5.65
CA LEU A 91 6.04 7.45 6.42
C LEU A 91 5.75 8.93 6.72
N ASP A 92 4.77 9.51 6.04
CA ASP A 92 4.46 10.94 6.09
C ASP A 92 3.02 11.24 6.55
N ILE A 93 2.18 10.21 6.70
CA ILE A 93 0.84 10.32 7.29
C ILE A 93 0.56 9.21 8.29
N ARG A 94 -0.21 9.54 9.33
CA ARG A 94 -0.84 8.55 10.21
C ARG A 94 -2.32 8.50 9.90
N VAL A 95 -2.83 7.30 9.65
CA VAL A 95 -4.25 7.09 9.33
C VAL A 95 -4.90 6.19 10.38
N GLY A 96 -6.18 6.42 10.62
CA GLY A 96 -7.05 5.55 11.41
C GLY A 96 -7.99 4.79 10.49
N VAL A 97 -8.10 3.48 10.69
CA VAL A 97 -9.04 2.60 9.97
C VAL A 97 -9.86 1.81 10.97
N LEU A 98 -11.14 1.61 10.65
CA LEU A 98 -12.03 0.77 11.43
C LEU A 98 -11.79 -0.71 11.07
N ILE A 99 -11.32 -1.49 12.04
CA ILE A 99 -11.14 -2.94 11.92
C ILE A 99 -12.00 -3.60 12.99
N GLY A 100 -13.11 -4.24 12.56
CA GLY A 100 -14.16 -4.67 13.46
C GLY A 100 -14.80 -3.48 14.17
N GLU A 101 -14.75 -3.45 15.49
CA GLU A 101 -15.27 -2.34 16.33
C GLU A 101 -14.17 -1.38 16.80
N SER A 102 -12.92 -1.63 16.41
CA SER A 102 -11.75 -0.88 16.88
C SER A 102 -11.21 0.05 15.81
N VAL A 103 -10.84 1.26 16.21
CA VAL A 103 -10.03 2.15 15.36
C VAL A 103 -8.56 1.81 15.57
N VAL A 104 -7.89 1.38 14.50
CA VAL A 104 -6.47 1.04 14.51
C VAL A 104 -5.70 2.07 13.71
N ALA A 105 -4.56 2.51 14.23
CA ALA A 105 -3.76 3.57 13.63
C ALA A 105 -2.47 3.03 13.00
N TYR A 106 -2.19 3.44 11.76
CA TYR A 106 -0.99 3.06 11.01
C TYR A 106 -0.24 4.28 10.51
N TRP A 107 1.09 4.23 10.60
CA TRP A 107 1.95 5.13 9.82
C TRP A 107 2.09 4.58 8.40
N GLN A 108 1.82 5.42 7.40
CA GLN A 108 1.78 5.04 6.00
C GLN A 108 2.31 6.16 5.10
N GLU A 109 2.45 5.86 3.82
CA GLU A 109 2.93 6.80 2.81
C GLU A 109 1.73 7.39 2.04
N SER A 110 1.66 8.72 2.01
CA SER A 110 0.59 9.48 1.38
C SER A 110 0.48 9.22 -0.12
N TRP A 111 1.60 8.97 -0.81
CA TRP A 111 1.61 8.71 -2.25
C TRP A 111 0.87 7.40 -2.62
N GLN A 112 0.68 6.49 -1.66
CA GLN A 112 -0.08 5.25 -1.82
C GLN A 112 -1.58 5.42 -1.53
N HIS A 113 -2.06 6.63 -1.22
CA HIS A 113 -3.46 6.91 -0.91
C HIS A 113 -4.13 7.76 -1.98
N GLN A 114 -5.46 7.64 -2.04
CA GLN A 114 -6.35 8.50 -2.83
C GLN A 114 -7.54 8.94 -1.96
N PRO A 115 -8.23 10.03 -2.31
CA PRO A 115 -9.49 10.38 -1.66
C PRO A 115 -10.47 9.21 -1.70
N TYR A 116 -11.14 8.96 -0.58
CA TYR A 116 -12.19 7.95 -0.54
C TYR A 116 -13.44 8.50 -1.22
N THR A 117 -14.00 7.72 -2.14
CA THR A 117 -15.31 7.99 -2.75
C THR A 117 -16.17 6.79 -2.42
N PRO A 118 -17.32 6.96 -1.73
CA PRO A 118 -18.26 5.87 -1.51
C PRO A 118 -18.65 5.26 -2.86
N SER A 119 -18.57 3.94 -2.98
CA SER A 119 -19.24 3.26 -4.09
C SER A 119 -20.75 3.44 -3.90
N GLU A 120 -21.45 3.88 -4.94
CA GLU A 120 -22.91 3.95 -4.99
C GLU A 120 -23.57 2.59 -4.69
#